data_AF-A0A6P4CC54-F1
#
_entry.id   AF-A0A6P4CC54-F1
#
_cell.length_a   1.000
_cell.length_b   1.000
_cell.length_c   1.000
_cell.angle_alpha   90.00
_cell.angle_beta   90.00
_cell.angle_gamma   90.00
#
_symmetry.space_group_name_H-M   'P 1'
#
loop_
_entity.id
_entity.type
_entity.pdbx_description
1 polymer ?
#
loop_
_entity_poly.entity_id
_entity_poly.type
_entity_poly.pdbx_seq_one_letter_code
_entity_poly.pdbx_strand_id
1 'polypeptide(L)'
;MVNWLKMRKKEAAIIKLDFKKAYDRVRWNFVDIVLQKMGFGNRWRSWVMECVSTTSMSAVRNGRISPLVIGRDSIALSHLQLADDTILFCPPEMDTIKNYRRQLRCFELMSGLSINFDKSSLIPINCEEQWAQNMCQLLGCKGESLPVKYLGIPLGANLRLVKTWKPIIDRVEEKLSLWKAKIWNKARRLVLIKSVLNSLPVYYLSLFKLPKAVAEKLISLQRRFLWNKDDGSNGMALVKWDVVQAPKKLGRLGVRDAMVRNTAMLFKWWWRFTKKDCPL
;
A
#
# COMPACT_ATOMS: atom_id res chain seq x y z
N MET A 1 5.92 7.50 -9.18
CA MET A 1 6.61 8.44 -8.27
C MET A 1 8.03 8.01 -7.91
N VAL A 2 8.26 7.11 -6.94
CA VAL A 2 9.62 6.82 -6.41
C VAL A 2 10.60 6.39 -7.51
N ASN A 3 10.17 5.51 -8.42
CA ASN A 3 11.00 5.11 -9.56
C ASN A 3 11.34 6.29 -10.49
N TRP A 4 10.42 7.25 -10.65
CA TRP A 4 10.66 8.45 -11.45
C TRP A 4 11.70 9.37 -10.79
N LEU A 5 11.62 9.57 -9.47
CA LEU A 5 12.62 10.33 -8.71
C LEU A 5 14.01 9.70 -8.84
N LYS A 6 14.11 8.38 -8.70
CA LYS A 6 15.36 7.61 -8.90
C LYS A 6 15.91 7.78 -10.32
N MET A 7 15.09 7.59 -11.36
CA MET A 7 15.54 7.71 -12.76
C MET A 7 15.96 9.13 -13.14
N ARG A 8 15.33 10.15 -12.54
CA ARG A 8 15.66 11.57 -12.79
C ARG A 8 16.76 12.12 -11.89
N LYS A 9 17.31 11.29 -10.98
CA LYS A 9 18.24 11.74 -9.92
C LYS A 9 17.71 12.97 -9.16
N LYS A 10 16.39 13.08 -9.03
CA LYS A 10 15.76 14.19 -8.30
C LYS A 10 15.79 13.87 -6.82
N GLU A 11 16.32 14.79 -6.04
CA GLU A 11 16.35 14.68 -4.59
C GLU A 11 14.96 14.88 -4.00
N ALA A 12 14.63 14.08 -2.98
CA ALA A 12 13.38 14.16 -2.25
C ALA A 12 13.50 13.42 -0.92
N ALA A 13 12.61 13.73 0.01
CA ALA A 13 12.41 12.94 1.21
C ALA A 13 10.95 12.50 1.36
N ILE A 14 10.80 11.32 1.95
CA ILE A 14 9.52 10.77 2.37
C ILE A 14 9.57 10.66 3.89
N ILE A 15 8.62 11.27 4.58
CA ILE A 15 8.46 11.13 6.03
C ILE A 15 7.28 10.21 6.26
N LYS A 16 7.54 9.01 6.78
CA LYS A 16 6.51 8.07 7.21
C LYS A 16 6.22 8.31 8.68
N LEU A 17 4.97 8.65 9.00
CA LEU A 17 4.52 8.93 10.36
C LEU A 17 3.68 7.77 10.90
N ASP A 18 3.88 7.49 12.19
CA ASP A 18 3.07 6.55 12.99
C ASP A 18 2.48 7.32 14.17
N PHE A 19 1.19 7.16 14.45
CA PHE A 19 0.53 7.80 15.59
C PHE A 19 0.37 6.81 16.75
N LYS A 20 0.68 7.25 17.98
CA LYS A 20 0.49 6.44 19.18
C LYS A 20 -1.01 6.21 19.42
N LYS A 21 -1.44 4.94 19.44
CA LYS A 21 -2.81 4.51 19.78
C LYS A 21 -3.90 5.15 18.91
N ALA A 22 -3.69 5.20 17.59
CA ALA A 22 -4.62 5.83 16.65
C ALA A 22 -6.06 5.27 16.72
N TYR A 23 -6.24 4.00 17.11
CA TYR A 23 -7.56 3.36 17.21
C TYR A 23 -8.25 3.50 18.58
N ASP A 24 -7.53 3.88 19.64
CA ASP A 24 -8.12 4.08 20.96
C ASP A 24 -8.69 5.49 21.13
N ARG A 25 -8.34 6.44 20.24
CA ARG A 25 -8.59 7.87 20.45
C ARG A 25 -8.94 8.63 19.18
N VAL A 26 -10.15 8.38 18.67
CA VAL A 26 -11.01 9.32 17.90
C VAL A 26 -11.44 8.77 16.53
N ARG A 27 -12.77 8.65 16.37
CA ARG A 27 -13.44 8.74 15.06
C ARG A 27 -13.80 10.21 14.83
N TRP A 28 -13.27 10.85 13.78
CA TRP A 28 -13.46 12.30 13.57
C TRP A 28 -14.92 12.70 13.33
N ASN A 29 -15.69 11.84 12.66
CA ASN A 29 -17.15 12.03 12.56
C ASN A 29 -17.83 11.92 13.93
N PHE A 30 -17.34 11.05 14.82
CA PHE A 30 -17.84 10.96 16.18
C PHE A 30 -17.47 12.20 17.00
N VAL A 31 -16.27 12.75 16.82
CA VAL A 31 -15.86 14.01 17.48
C VAL A 31 -16.69 15.18 16.97
N ASP A 32 -16.95 15.30 15.67
CA ASP A 32 -17.85 16.33 15.15
C ASP A 32 -19.28 16.17 15.71
N ILE A 33 -19.80 14.94 15.78
CA ILE A 33 -21.10 14.63 16.38
C ILE A 33 -21.14 14.96 17.88
N VAL A 34 -20.08 14.65 18.64
CA VAL A 34 -19.99 14.98 20.07
C VAL A 34 -19.92 16.49 20.27
N LEU A 35 -19.11 17.21 19.50
CA LEU A 35 -19.03 18.67 19.54
C LEU A 35 -20.38 19.30 19.18
N GLN A 36 -21.11 18.73 18.21
CA GLN A 36 -22.47 19.15 17.89
C GLN A 36 -23.41 18.97 19.08
N LYS A 37 -23.38 17.80 19.73
CA LYS A 37 -24.24 17.48 20.89
C LYS A 37 -23.89 18.26 22.15
N MET A 38 -22.65 18.73 22.29
CA MET A 38 -22.21 19.61 23.37
C MET A 38 -22.53 21.10 23.12
N GLY A 39 -23.19 21.43 22.01
CA GLY A 39 -23.67 22.78 21.72
C GLY A 39 -22.66 23.70 21.03
N PHE A 40 -21.52 23.17 20.55
CA PHE A 40 -20.55 23.97 19.82
C PHE A 40 -21.08 24.36 18.43
N GLY A 41 -21.06 25.65 18.13
CA GLY A 41 -21.57 26.20 16.88
C GLY A 41 -20.84 25.67 15.64
N ASN A 42 -21.56 25.62 14.51
CA ASN A 42 -21.08 25.06 13.24
C ASN A 42 -19.76 25.70 12.77
N ARG A 43 -19.54 26.99 13.04
CA ARG A 43 -18.33 27.72 12.66
C ARG A 43 -17.08 27.20 13.40
N TRP A 44 -17.22 26.93 14.70
CA TRP A 44 -16.13 26.37 15.51
C TRP A 44 -15.82 24.93 15.13
N ARG A 45 -16.85 24.11 14.93
CA ARG A 45 -16.70 22.73 14.46
C ARG A 45 -16.06 22.67 13.08
N SER A 46 -16.44 23.57 12.17
CA SER A 46 -15.80 23.71 10.86
C SER A 46 -14.30 24.02 10.99
N TRP A 47 -13.89 24.94 11.87
CA TRP A 47 -12.47 25.23 12.08
C TRP A 47 -11.68 24.04 12.63
N VAL A 48 -12.25 23.28 13.56
CA VAL A 48 -11.62 22.06 14.10
C VAL A 48 -11.49 20.99 13.01
N MET A 49 -12.56 20.77 12.24
CA MET A 49 -12.55 19.81 11.13
C MET A 49 -11.62 20.24 10.00
N GLU A 50 -11.52 21.53 9.74
CA GLU A 50 -10.59 22.12 8.78
C GLU A 50 -9.15 22.00 9.29
N CYS A 51 -8.84 22.17 10.58
CA CYS A 51 -7.51 21.85 11.10
C CYS A 51 -7.14 20.36 10.88
N VAL A 52 -8.06 19.43 11.13
CA VAL A 52 -7.74 17.99 10.98
C VAL A 52 -7.60 17.58 9.50
N SER A 53 -8.43 18.10 8.61
CA SER A 53 -8.40 17.78 7.17
C SER A 53 -7.47 18.68 6.34
N THR A 54 -7.11 19.86 6.87
CA THR A 54 -6.56 20.99 6.09
C THR A 54 -5.29 21.55 6.71
N THR A 55 -4.75 21.07 7.84
CA THR A 55 -3.46 21.61 8.35
C THR A 55 -2.35 21.45 7.30
N SER A 56 -2.28 20.31 6.62
CA SER A 56 -1.35 20.10 5.51
C SER A 56 -1.73 20.91 4.26
N MET A 57 -3.01 21.02 3.89
CA MET A 57 -3.44 21.79 2.72
C MET A 57 -3.29 23.31 2.91
N SER A 58 -3.62 23.84 4.07
CA SER A 58 -3.50 25.26 4.42
C SER A 58 -2.05 25.69 4.53
N ALA A 59 -1.15 24.84 5.05
CA ALA A 59 0.27 25.11 5.06
C ALA A 59 0.89 25.17 3.66
N VAL A 60 0.47 24.27 2.76
CA VAL A 60 0.86 24.29 1.34
C VAL A 60 0.28 25.53 0.65
N ARG A 61 -0.99 25.88 0.91
CA ARG A 61 -1.65 27.08 0.37
C ARG A 61 -1.00 28.39 0.84
N ASN A 62 -0.48 28.40 2.07
CA ASN A 62 0.22 29.55 2.66
C ASN A 62 1.72 29.58 2.33
N GLY A 63 2.19 28.71 1.42
CA GLY A 63 3.59 28.67 0.97
C GLY A 63 4.61 28.24 2.03
N ARG A 64 4.17 27.73 3.19
CA ARG A 64 5.07 27.34 4.29
C ARG A 64 5.62 25.92 4.11
N ILE A 65 4.97 25.11 3.29
CA ILE A 65 5.46 23.79 2.89
C ILE A 65 5.51 23.74 1.38
N SER A 66 6.71 23.59 0.84
CA SER A 66 6.92 23.33 -0.58
C SER A 66 6.43 21.92 -0.92
N PRO A 67 5.45 21.74 -1.82
CA PRO A 67 5.05 20.42 -2.26
C PRO A 67 6.15 19.80 -3.13
N LEU A 68 6.26 18.46 -3.10
CA LEU A 68 7.13 17.74 -4.00
C LEU A 68 6.50 17.66 -5.40
N VAL A 69 7.07 18.35 -6.37
CA VAL A 69 6.59 18.33 -7.76
C VAL A 69 7.13 17.11 -8.51
N ILE A 70 6.23 16.29 -9.10
CA ILE A 70 6.55 14.98 -9.68
C ILE A 70 5.90 14.81 -11.05
N GLY A 71 6.62 14.16 -11.97
CA GLY A 71 6.09 13.81 -13.28
C GLY A 71 6.29 14.90 -14.32
N ARG A 72 5.79 14.66 -15.55
CA ARG A 72 5.83 15.65 -16.64
C ARG A 72 4.77 16.73 -16.45
N ASP A 73 3.64 16.34 -15.87
CA ASP A 73 2.48 17.23 -15.63
C ASP A 73 2.63 18.05 -14.34
N SER A 74 3.83 18.07 -13.74
CA SER A 74 4.15 18.86 -12.54
C SER A 74 3.16 18.69 -11.38
N ILE A 75 2.77 17.44 -11.09
CA ILE A 75 1.84 17.13 -10.00
C ILE A 75 2.49 17.46 -8.66
N ALA A 76 1.87 18.35 -7.89
CA ALA A 76 2.30 18.76 -6.56
C ALA A 76 1.83 17.75 -5.50
N LEU A 77 2.76 16.99 -4.91
CA LEU A 77 2.50 16.00 -3.87
C LEU A 77 3.02 16.48 -2.53
N SER A 78 2.15 16.62 -1.55
CA SER A 78 2.52 17.00 -0.17
C SER A 78 2.35 15.85 0.82
N HIS A 79 1.28 15.06 0.70
CA HIS A 79 0.99 13.98 1.64
C HIS A 79 0.13 12.88 1.01
N LEU A 80 0.11 11.73 1.67
CA LEU A 80 -0.82 10.63 1.44
C LEU A 80 -1.25 10.10 2.81
N GLN A 81 -2.56 10.11 3.06
CA GLN A 81 -3.13 9.69 4.33
C GLN A 81 -4.15 8.58 4.10
N LEU A 82 -3.99 7.47 4.82
CA LEU A 82 -5.00 6.43 4.92
C LEU A 82 -5.10 5.97 6.38
N ALA A 83 -6.21 6.29 7.04
CA ALA A 83 -6.39 6.03 8.48
C ALA A 83 -5.21 6.58 9.30
N ASP A 84 -4.48 5.71 9.99
CA ASP A 84 -3.32 6.03 10.83
C ASP A 84 -1.99 6.13 10.05
N ASP A 85 -1.96 5.60 8.83
CA ASP A 85 -0.79 5.57 7.96
C ASP A 85 -0.65 6.90 7.20
N THR A 86 0.18 7.82 7.72
CA THR A 86 0.47 9.11 7.07
C THR A 86 1.86 9.12 6.45
N ILE A 87 1.93 9.46 5.17
CA ILE A 87 3.18 9.76 4.46
C ILE A 87 3.19 11.22 4.06
N LEU A 88 4.30 11.91 4.31
CA LEU A 88 4.56 13.25 3.81
C LEU A 88 5.64 13.19 2.74
N PHE A 89 5.47 14.00 1.70
CA PHE A 89 6.42 14.17 0.61
C PHE A 89 6.99 15.58 0.67
N CYS A 90 8.32 15.69 0.61
CA CYS A 90 8.97 16.97 0.67
C CYS A 90 10.19 17.04 -0.26
N PRO A 91 10.50 18.24 -0.80
CA PRO A 91 11.83 18.53 -1.32
C PRO A 91 12.88 18.42 -0.21
N PRO A 92 14.17 18.25 -0.54
CA PRO A 92 15.27 18.12 0.42
C PRO A 92 15.64 19.45 1.11
N GLU A 93 14.68 20.36 1.26
CA GLU A 93 14.88 21.67 1.87
C GLU A 93 14.75 21.58 3.38
N MET A 94 15.78 22.05 4.09
CA MET A 94 15.80 22.02 5.56
C MET A 94 14.61 22.79 6.17
N ASP A 95 14.25 23.93 5.60
CA ASP A 95 13.16 24.76 6.11
C ASP A 95 11.80 24.10 5.93
N THR A 96 11.59 23.36 4.84
CA THR A 96 10.38 22.56 4.63
C THR A 96 10.25 21.49 5.72
N ILE A 97 11.33 20.78 6.08
CA ILE A 97 11.30 19.76 7.14
C ILE A 97 11.13 20.38 8.53
N LYS A 98 11.76 21.53 8.81
CA LYS A 98 11.50 22.31 10.04
C LYS A 98 10.02 22.70 10.16
N ASN A 99 9.41 23.14 9.06
CA ASN A 99 8.01 23.53 9.04
C ASN A 99 7.09 22.33 9.26
N TYR A 100 7.41 21.16 8.69
CA TYR A 100 6.73 19.91 9.04
C TYR A 100 6.87 19.59 10.53
N ARG A 101 8.06 19.64 11.12
CA ARG A 101 8.25 19.39 12.57
C ARG A 101 7.37 20.31 13.43
N ARG A 102 7.35 21.61 13.13
CA ARG A 102 6.54 22.60 13.84
C ARG A 102 5.05 22.28 13.72
N GLN A 103 4.57 21.95 12.53
CA GLN A 103 3.17 21.61 12.32
C GLN A 103 2.76 20.31 13.01
N LEU A 104 3.60 19.29 12.94
CA LEU A 104 3.38 18.02 13.64
C LEU A 104 3.30 18.24 15.15
N ARG A 105 4.12 19.15 15.70
CA ARG A 105 4.05 19.54 17.10
C ARG A 105 2.77 20.30 17.44
N CYS A 106 2.36 21.28 16.62
CA CYS A 106 1.09 21.97 16.80
C CYS A 106 -0.09 21.00 16.73
N PHE A 107 -0.08 20.08 15.76
CA PHE A 107 -1.10 19.05 15.61
C PHE A 107 -1.19 18.17 16.86
N GLU A 108 -0.06 17.69 17.39
CA GLU A 108 -0.02 16.90 18.62
C GLU A 108 -0.62 17.67 19.81
N LEU A 109 -0.27 18.95 19.97
CA LEU A 109 -0.79 19.81 21.04
C LEU A 109 -2.29 20.07 20.92
N MET A 110 -2.79 20.28 19.69
CA MET A 110 -4.20 20.63 19.44
C MET A 110 -5.12 19.42 19.45
N SER A 111 -4.68 18.28 18.91
CA SER A 111 -5.49 17.07 18.77
C SER A 111 -5.36 16.11 19.95
N GLY A 112 -4.28 16.23 20.74
CA GLY A 112 -3.91 15.25 21.76
C GLY A 112 -3.38 13.92 21.17
N LEU A 113 -3.23 13.81 19.85
CA LEU A 113 -2.65 12.65 19.18
C LEU A 113 -1.14 12.76 19.14
N SER A 114 -0.47 11.90 19.91
CA SER A 114 0.99 11.88 19.96
C SER A 114 1.58 11.09 18.80
N ILE A 115 2.63 11.64 18.19
CA ILE A 115 3.37 10.99 17.12
C ILE A 115 4.38 10.03 17.74
N ASN A 116 4.45 8.83 17.19
CA ASN A 116 5.40 7.82 17.56
C ASN A 116 6.67 7.95 16.73
N PHE A 117 7.57 8.83 17.17
CA PHE A 117 8.82 9.08 16.45
C PHE A 117 9.74 7.85 16.36
N ASP A 118 9.63 6.89 17.28
CA ASP A 118 10.39 5.62 17.26
C ASP A 118 9.99 4.66 16.14
N LYS A 119 8.72 4.75 15.71
CA LYS A 119 8.14 3.98 14.59
C LYS A 119 8.02 4.80 13.31
N SER A 120 8.16 6.13 13.41
CA SER A 120 8.24 7.03 12.27
C SER A 120 9.63 6.95 11.63
N SER A 121 9.71 7.18 10.33
CA SER A 121 10.97 7.13 9.59
C SER A 121 11.09 8.21 8.52
N LEU A 122 12.32 8.67 8.31
CA LEU A 122 12.70 9.51 7.18
C LEU A 122 13.37 8.63 6.12
N ILE A 123 12.88 8.69 4.89
CA ILE A 123 13.40 7.94 3.76
C ILE A 123 13.95 8.94 2.73
N PRO A 124 15.28 9.17 2.71
CA PRO A 124 15.91 10.00 1.70
C PRO A 124 15.90 9.31 0.33
N ILE A 125 15.72 10.10 -0.72
CA ILE A 125 15.78 9.65 -2.12
C ILE A 125 16.79 10.53 -2.85
N ASN A 126 17.90 9.94 -3.28
CA ASN A 126 19.02 10.61 -3.94
C ASN A 126 19.68 11.73 -3.12
N CYS A 127 19.40 11.84 -1.81
CA CYS A 127 20.04 12.81 -0.94
C CYS A 127 21.34 12.26 -0.33
N GLU A 128 22.22 13.16 0.09
CA GLU A 128 23.44 12.81 0.83
C GLU A 128 23.13 12.19 2.20
N GLU A 129 24.01 11.29 2.65
CA GLU A 129 23.86 10.60 3.93
C GLU A 129 23.96 11.58 5.11
N GLN A 130 24.85 12.56 5.04
CA GLN A 130 24.99 13.60 6.06
C GLN A 130 23.70 14.42 6.21
N TRP A 131 23.09 14.80 5.09
CA TRP A 131 21.80 15.50 5.10
C TRP A 131 20.71 14.64 5.74
N ALA A 132 20.65 13.35 5.39
CA ALA A 132 19.66 12.44 5.94
C ALA A 132 19.81 12.28 7.46
N GLN A 133 21.04 12.15 7.97
CA GLN A 133 21.31 12.06 9.41
C GLN A 133 20.88 13.34 10.14
N ASN A 134 21.24 14.52 9.61
CA ASN A 134 20.84 15.80 10.17
C ASN A 134 19.30 15.93 10.23
N MET A 135 18.61 15.49 9.18
CA MET A 135 17.15 15.57 9.13
C MET A 135 16.45 14.56 10.03
N CYS A 136 17.03 13.37 10.22
CA CYS A 136 16.55 12.39 11.20
C CYS A 136 16.64 12.94 12.63
N GLN A 137 17.79 13.54 12.99
CA GLN A 137 17.96 14.21 14.29
C GLN A 137 16.97 15.38 14.45
N LEU A 138 16.76 16.15 13.38
CA LEU A 138 15.80 17.24 13.37
C LEU A 138 14.35 16.76 13.45
N LEU A 139 13.97 15.58 12.99
CA LEU A 139 12.61 15.07 13.19
C LEU A 139 12.48 14.27 14.49
N GLY A 140 13.59 13.77 15.03
CA GLY A 140 13.61 12.82 16.13
C GLY A 140 13.23 11.40 15.70
N CYS A 141 13.29 11.08 14.41
CA CYS A 141 12.90 9.78 13.86
C CYS A 141 14.09 9.02 13.26
N LYS A 142 13.89 7.74 12.92
CA LYS A 142 14.93 6.89 12.33
C LYS A 142 15.09 7.15 10.83
N GLY A 143 16.30 6.96 10.30
CA GLY A 143 16.53 6.89 8.87
C GLY A 143 16.18 5.50 8.34
N GLU A 144 15.49 5.42 7.21
CA GLU A 144 15.14 4.16 6.55
C GLU A 144 15.45 4.24 5.05
N SER A 145 15.84 3.13 4.43
CA SER A 145 16.18 3.08 3.00
C SER A 145 15.15 2.29 2.20
N LEU A 146 14.96 2.70 0.95
CA LEU A 146 14.05 1.99 0.05
C LEU A 146 14.62 0.62 -0.34
N PRO A 147 13.77 -0.44 -0.44
CA PRO A 147 12.31 -0.38 -0.41
C PRO A 147 11.70 -0.52 0.99
N VAL A 148 10.65 0.29 1.26
CA VAL A 148 9.93 0.31 2.55
C VAL A 148 8.49 -0.18 2.38
N LYS A 149 7.96 -0.91 3.36
CA LYS A 149 6.59 -1.40 3.33
C LYS A 149 5.59 -0.32 3.77
N TYR A 150 4.59 -0.06 2.92
CA TYR A 150 3.46 0.82 3.19
C TYR A 150 2.17 0.15 2.72
N LEU A 151 1.16 0.03 3.60
CA LEU A 151 -0.10 -0.66 3.30
C LEU A 151 0.08 -2.05 2.66
N GLY A 152 1.11 -2.79 3.09
CA GLY A 152 1.43 -4.11 2.54
C GLY A 152 2.19 -4.11 1.20
N ILE A 153 2.53 -2.95 0.64
CA ILE A 153 3.25 -2.77 -0.62
C ILE A 153 4.69 -2.28 -0.37
N PRO A 154 5.71 -2.84 -1.02
CA PRO A 154 7.07 -2.33 -0.96
C PRO A 154 7.22 -1.10 -1.85
N LEU A 155 7.14 0.09 -1.25
CA LEU A 155 7.45 1.36 -1.89
C LEU A 155 8.89 1.37 -2.39
N GLY A 156 9.08 1.80 -3.64
CA GLY A 156 10.41 1.90 -4.25
C GLY A 156 11.05 0.58 -4.70
N ALA A 157 10.37 -0.55 -4.54
CA ALA A 157 10.79 -1.83 -5.11
C ALA A 157 10.46 -1.92 -6.61
N ASN A 158 11.28 -2.66 -7.36
CA ASN A 158 11.00 -2.95 -8.77
C ASN A 158 10.09 -4.17 -8.89
N LEU A 159 8.79 -3.91 -9.06
CA LEU A 159 7.74 -4.93 -9.13
C LEU A 159 7.75 -5.76 -10.42
N ARG A 160 8.65 -5.46 -11.38
CA ARG A 160 8.93 -6.35 -12.52
C ARG A 160 9.80 -7.54 -12.13
N LEU A 161 10.51 -7.45 -11.00
CA LEU A 161 11.39 -8.51 -10.53
C LEU A 161 10.62 -9.55 -9.73
N VAL A 162 10.89 -10.83 -10.00
CA VAL A 162 10.32 -11.98 -9.28
C VAL A 162 10.55 -11.87 -7.77
N LYS A 163 11.73 -11.38 -7.35
CA LYS A 163 12.10 -11.23 -5.93
C LYS A 163 11.09 -10.40 -5.12
N THR A 164 10.47 -9.40 -5.74
CA THR A 164 9.50 -8.51 -5.06
C THR A 164 8.17 -9.21 -4.80
N TRP A 165 7.86 -10.29 -5.53
CA TRP A 165 6.65 -11.09 -5.35
C TRP A 165 6.83 -12.25 -4.37
N LYS A 166 8.06 -12.50 -3.90
CA LYS A 166 8.39 -13.59 -2.99
C LYS A 166 7.52 -13.61 -1.73
N PRO A 167 7.23 -12.49 -1.03
CA PRO A 167 6.35 -12.51 0.14
C PRO A 167 4.93 -13.06 -0.13
N ILE A 168 4.42 -12.91 -1.37
CA ILE A 168 3.12 -13.46 -1.77
C ILE A 168 3.24 -14.96 -2.05
N ILE A 169 4.30 -15.36 -2.75
CA ILE A 169 4.59 -16.76 -3.02
C ILE A 169 4.76 -17.52 -1.70
N ASP A 170 5.53 -16.98 -0.77
CA ASP A 170 5.78 -17.57 0.54
C ASP A 170 4.47 -17.74 1.33
N ARG A 171 3.57 -16.74 1.31
CA ARG A 171 2.22 -16.86 1.92
C ARG A 171 1.36 -17.95 1.28
N VAL A 172 1.45 -18.13 -0.04
CA VAL A 172 0.77 -19.21 -0.74
C VAL A 172 1.35 -20.56 -0.33
N GLU A 173 2.67 -20.68 -0.29
CA GLU A 173 3.37 -21.91 0.12
C GLU A 173 3.08 -22.27 1.58
N GLU A 174 3.02 -21.29 2.48
CA GLU A 174 2.64 -21.46 3.89
C GLU A 174 1.18 -21.96 4.04
N LYS A 175 0.23 -21.41 3.29
CA LYS A 175 -1.15 -21.93 3.31
C LYS A 175 -1.21 -23.37 2.78
N LEU A 176 -0.41 -23.67 1.75
CA LEU A 176 -0.35 -25.01 1.19
C LEU A 176 0.27 -26.03 2.15
N SER A 177 1.32 -25.67 2.90
CA SER A 177 1.95 -26.57 3.87
C SER A 177 0.98 -26.92 5.01
N LEU A 178 0.25 -25.93 5.54
CA LEU A 178 -0.77 -26.15 6.57
C LEU A 178 -1.89 -27.09 6.12
N TRP A 179 -2.22 -27.11 4.82
CA TRP A 179 -3.27 -27.99 4.29
C TRP A 179 -2.78 -29.39 3.94
N LYS A 180 -1.48 -29.58 3.66
CA LYS A 180 -0.91 -30.92 3.45
C LYS A 180 -1.04 -31.81 4.69
N ALA A 181 -1.04 -31.23 5.88
CA ALA A 181 -1.26 -31.94 7.14
C ALA A 181 -2.70 -32.47 7.32
N LYS A 182 -3.63 -32.13 6.41
CA LYS A 182 -5.03 -32.54 6.45
C LYS A 182 -5.37 -33.33 5.19
N ILE A 183 -6.08 -34.45 5.34
CA ILE A 183 -6.55 -35.26 4.20
C ILE A 183 -7.70 -34.50 3.50
N TRP A 184 -7.54 -34.17 2.21
CA TRP A 184 -8.53 -33.43 1.43
C TRP A 184 -8.81 -34.09 0.09
N ASN A 185 -10.09 -34.31 -0.21
CA ASN A 185 -10.51 -34.73 -1.55
C ASN A 185 -10.32 -33.60 -2.61
N LYS A 186 -10.26 -33.98 -3.89
CA LYS A 186 -9.99 -33.06 -5.02
C LYS A 186 -10.99 -31.90 -5.11
N ALA A 187 -12.26 -32.14 -4.79
CA ALA A 187 -13.31 -31.11 -4.81
C ALA A 187 -13.05 -30.00 -3.77
N ARG A 188 -12.70 -30.36 -2.52
CA ARG A 188 -12.36 -29.40 -1.47
C ARG A 188 -11.09 -28.61 -1.81
N ARG A 189 -10.06 -29.28 -2.35
CA ARG A 189 -8.84 -28.61 -2.84
C ARG A 189 -9.15 -27.56 -3.91
N LEU A 190 -10.03 -27.89 -4.87
CA LEU A 190 -10.48 -26.94 -5.89
C LEU A 190 -11.21 -25.72 -5.31
N VAL A 191 -12.05 -25.92 -4.29
CA VAL A 191 -12.72 -24.81 -3.60
C VAL A 191 -11.70 -23.90 -2.92
N LEU A 192 -10.72 -24.46 -2.20
CA LEU A 192 -9.66 -23.71 -1.51
C LEU A 192 -8.78 -22.90 -2.47
N ILE A 193 -8.45 -23.45 -3.65
CA ILE A 193 -7.73 -22.71 -4.69
C ILE A 193 -8.52 -21.45 -5.07
N LYS A 194 -9.83 -21.59 -5.31
CA LYS A 194 -10.69 -20.49 -5.77
C LYS A 194 -10.94 -19.43 -4.71
N SER A 195 -11.26 -19.84 -3.48
CA SER A 195 -11.65 -18.93 -2.41
C SER A 195 -10.45 -18.31 -1.70
N VAL A 196 -9.39 -19.08 -1.47
CA VAL A 196 -8.27 -18.67 -0.63
C VAL A 196 -7.04 -18.35 -1.49
N LEU A 197 -6.46 -19.32 -2.20
CA LEU A 197 -5.17 -19.09 -2.90
C LEU A 197 -5.27 -17.99 -3.95
N ASN A 198 -6.35 -17.97 -4.72
CA ASN A 198 -6.60 -16.93 -5.72
C ASN A 198 -6.94 -15.57 -5.12
N SER A 199 -7.21 -15.46 -3.81
CA SER A 199 -7.47 -14.17 -3.14
C SER A 199 -6.18 -13.52 -2.64
N LEU A 200 -5.18 -14.31 -2.22
CA LEU A 200 -3.92 -13.82 -1.65
C LEU A 200 -3.15 -12.82 -2.54
N PRO A 201 -2.98 -13.06 -3.86
CA PRO A 201 -2.24 -12.14 -4.71
C PRO A 201 -3.08 -10.95 -5.20
N VAL A 202 -4.41 -10.95 -5.00
CA VAL A 202 -5.35 -10.01 -5.65
C VAL A 202 -4.96 -8.56 -5.46
N TYR A 203 -4.50 -8.20 -4.26
CA TYR A 203 -4.08 -6.84 -3.96
C TYR A 203 -2.96 -6.37 -4.90
N TYR A 204 -1.91 -7.17 -5.10
CA TYR A 204 -0.83 -6.83 -6.01
C TYR A 204 -1.25 -6.96 -7.47
N LEU A 205 -2.07 -7.97 -7.82
CA LEU A 205 -2.60 -8.12 -9.18
C LEU A 205 -3.48 -6.93 -9.59
N SER A 206 -4.08 -6.23 -8.62
CA SER A 206 -4.88 -5.05 -8.91
C SER A 206 -4.05 -3.79 -9.17
N LEU A 207 -2.77 -3.78 -8.79
CA LEU A 207 -1.91 -2.58 -8.83
C LEU A 207 -0.76 -2.71 -9.82
N PHE A 208 -0.25 -3.92 -10.05
CA PHE A 208 1.00 -4.14 -10.77
C PHE A 208 0.87 -5.20 -11.85
N LYS A 209 1.63 -5.04 -12.94
CA LYS A 209 1.73 -6.06 -13.97
C LYS A 209 2.47 -7.29 -13.43
N LEU A 210 1.82 -8.44 -13.49
CA LEU A 210 2.33 -9.72 -13.00
C LEU A 210 3.45 -10.22 -13.94
N PRO A 211 4.67 -10.49 -13.43
CA PRO A 211 5.71 -11.12 -14.24
C PRO A 211 5.31 -12.56 -14.61
N LYS A 212 5.58 -12.97 -15.85
CA LYS A 212 5.23 -14.31 -16.37
C LYS A 212 5.74 -15.44 -15.47
N ALA A 213 7.00 -15.36 -15.02
CA ALA A 213 7.59 -16.33 -14.12
C ALA A 213 6.86 -16.44 -12.76
N VAL A 214 6.32 -15.35 -12.24
CA VAL A 214 5.51 -15.36 -11.00
C VAL A 214 4.18 -16.05 -11.24
N ALA A 215 3.54 -15.78 -12.39
CA ALA A 215 2.30 -16.44 -12.78
C ALA A 215 2.49 -17.96 -12.92
N GLU A 216 3.54 -18.38 -13.61
CA GLU A 216 3.90 -19.80 -13.80
C GLU A 216 4.17 -20.49 -12.45
N LYS A 217 4.88 -19.82 -11.53
CA LYS A 217 5.11 -20.34 -10.18
C LYS A 217 3.81 -20.51 -9.41
N LEU A 218 2.91 -19.52 -9.41
CA LEU A 218 1.61 -19.62 -8.74
C LEU A 218 0.75 -20.74 -9.34
N ILE A 219 0.71 -20.85 -10.67
CA ILE A 219 0.00 -21.92 -11.37
C ILE A 219 0.58 -23.29 -11.03
N SER A 220 1.91 -23.43 -10.99
CA SER A 220 2.60 -24.66 -10.59
C SER A 220 2.23 -25.09 -9.16
N LEU A 221 2.19 -24.14 -8.22
CA LEU A 221 1.77 -24.40 -6.84
C LEU A 221 0.32 -24.89 -6.75
N GLN A 222 -0.58 -24.27 -7.50
CA GLN A 222 -1.99 -24.68 -7.57
C GLN A 222 -2.17 -26.06 -8.21
N ARG A 223 -1.45 -26.33 -9.31
CA ARG A 223 -1.44 -27.64 -10.01
C ARG A 223 -1.01 -28.75 -9.07
N ARG A 224 0.13 -28.56 -8.41
CA ARG A 224 0.68 -29.50 -7.45
C ARG A 224 -0.30 -29.74 -6.31
N PHE A 225 -0.89 -28.68 -5.75
CA PHE A 225 -1.88 -28.85 -4.69
C PHE A 225 -3.11 -29.64 -5.13
N LEU A 226 -3.66 -29.37 -6.32
CA LEU A 226 -4.86 -30.04 -6.80
C LEU A 226 -4.63 -31.53 -7.09
N TRP A 227 -3.46 -31.88 -7.65
CA TRP A 227 -3.19 -33.22 -8.18
C TRP A 227 -2.30 -34.10 -7.29
N ASN A 228 -1.68 -33.57 -6.22
CA ASN A 228 -0.91 -34.40 -5.29
C ASN A 228 -1.75 -35.55 -4.72
N LYS A 229 -1.12 -36.70 -4.50
CA LYS A 229 -1.73 -37.81 -3.77
C LYS A 229 -1.85 -37.46 -2.27
N ASP A 230 -2.65 -38.23 -1.54
CA ASP A 230 -2.91 -38.00 -0.11
C ASP A 230 -1.68 -38.30 0.78
N ASP A 231 -0.74 -39.11 0.28
CA ASP A 231 0.58 -39.36 0.87
C ASP A 231 1.60 -38.21 0.62
N GLY A 232 1.18 -37.14 -0.06
CA GLY A 232 2.01 -35.99 -0.38
C GLY A 232 2.91 -36.17 -1.61
N SER A 233 2.93 -37.37 -2.23
CA SER A 233 3.65 -37.62 -3.48
C SER A 233 2.98 -36.93 -4.68
N ASN A 234 3.76 -36.74 -5.76
CA ASN A 234 3.22 -36.18 -6.98
C ASN A 234 2.18 -37.15 -7.57
N GLY A 235 0.95 -36.68 -7.73
CA GLY A 235 -0.09 -37.41 -8.43
C GLY A 235 -0.16 -37.03 -9.91
N MET A 236 -0.81 -37.88 -10.69
CA MET A 236 -0.98 -37.67 -12.12
C MET A 236 -2.05 -36.60 -12.37
N ALA A 237 -1.73 -35.61 -13.23
CA ALA A 237 -2.69 -34.60 -13.63
C ALA A 237 -3.74 -35.23 -14.57
N LEU A 238 -4.98 -35.37 -14.07
CA LEU A 238 -6.06 -36.02 -14.82
C LEU A 238 -6.69 -35.10 -15.89
N VAL A 239 -6.48 -33.79 -15.78
CA VAL A 239 -7.11 -32.79 -16.64
C VAL A 239 -6.07 -31.73 -17.02
N LYS A 240 -6.00 -31.37 -18.31
CA LYS A 240 -5.17 -30.25 -18.80
C LYS A 240 -5.52 -28.98 -18.04
N TRP A 241 -4.52 -28.21 -17.61
CA TRP A 241 -4.78 -27.05 -16.77
C TRP A 241 -5.61 -25.96 -17.44
N ASP A 242 -5.52 -25.81 -18.75
CA ASP A 242 -6.33 -24.84 -19.50
C ASP A 242 -7.82 -25.14 -19.36
N VAL A 243 -8.19 -26.42 -19.28
CA VAL A 243 -9.55 -26.91 -18.99
C VAL A 243 -9.93 -26.61 -17.54
N VAL A 244 -8.98 -26.68 -16.61
CA VAL A 244 -9.20 -26.30 -15.20
C VAL A 244 -9.46 -24.79 -15.08
N GLN A 245 -8.78 -23.98 -15.89
CA GLN A 245 -8.85 -22.53 -15.83
C GLN A 245 -10.06 -21.93 -16.56
N ALA A 246 -10.59 -22.63 -17.55
CA ALA A 246 -11.70 -22.17 -18.36
C ALA A 246 -12.98 -21.90 -17.53
N PRO A 247 -13.83 -20.95 -17.97
CA PRO A 247 -15.02 -20.53 -17.22
C PRO A 247 -16.01 -21.66 -16.93
N LYS A 248 -16.67 -21.62 -15.76
CA LYS A 248 -17.74 -22.57 -15.40
C LYS A 248 -18.87 -22.62 -16.43
N LYS A 249 -19.16 -21.50 -17.10
CA LYS A 249 -20.17 -21.41 -18.18
C LYS A 249 -19.91 -22.38 -19.34
N LEU A 250 -18.67 -22.81 -19.54
CA LEU A 250 -18.27 -23.79 -20.55
C LEU A 250 -18.24 -25.24 -19.99
N GLY A 251 -18.84 -25.49 -18.82
CA GLY A 251 -18.80 -26.79 -18.14
C GLY A 251 -17.41 -27.13 -17.59
N ARG A 252 -16.62 -26.13 -17.20
CA ARG A 252 -15.22 -26.25 -16.78
C ARG A 252 -15.03 -25.93 -15.29
N LEU A 253 -13.83 -26.16 -14.75
CA LEU A 253 -13.60 -26.02 -13.32
C LEU A 253 -13.51 -24.57 -12.86
N GLY A 254 -13.23 -23.58 -13.71
CA GLY A 254 -13.34 -22.15 -13.34
C GLY A 254 -12.28 -21.62 -12.38
N VAL A 255 -11.06 -22.18 -12.40
CA VAL A 255 -9.89 -21.60 -11.71
C VAL A 255 -9.36 -20.45 -12.55
N ARG A 256 -9.82 -19.22 -12.30
CA ARG A 256 -9.44 -18.07 -13.14
C ARG A 256 -7.93 -17.93 -13.31
N ASP A 257 -7.48 -17.75 -14.55
CA ASP A 257 -6.08 -17.52 -14.89
C ASP A 257 -5.55 -16.22 -14.26
N ALA A 258 -4.37 -16.28 -13.64
CA ALA A 258 -3.78 -15.17 -12.92
C ALA A 258 -3.36 -14.01 -13.84
N MET A 259 -2.87 -14.29 -15.05
CA MET A 259 -2.47 -13.29 -16.05
C MET A 259 -3.69 -12.61 -16.66
N VAL A 260 -4.73 -13.37 -17.02
CA VAL A 260 -6.00 -12.82 -17.52
C VAL A 260 -6.63 -11.94 -16.45
N ARG A 261 -6.65 -12.41 -15.20
CA ARG A 261 -7.19 -11.64 -14.08
C ARG A 261 -6.39 -10.36 -13.80
N ASN A 262 -5.06 -10.43 -13.83
CA ASN A 262 -4.20 -9.26 -13.66
C ASN A 262 -4.48 -8.22 -14.73
N THR A 263 -4.51 -8.65 -16.00
CA THR A 263 -4.80 -7.79 -17.14
C THR A 263 -6.16 -7.10 -16.97
N ALA A 264 -7.22 -7.86 -16.68
CA ALA A 264 -8.55 -7.31 -16.44
C ALA A 264 -8.59 -6.32 -15.25
N MET A 265 -7.88 -6.59 -14.17
CA MET A 265 -7.82 -5.69 -13.02
C MET A 265 -7.05 -4.40 -13.32
N LEU A 266 -6.02 -4.45 -14.15
CA LEU A 266 -5.30 -3.24 -14.57
C LEU A 266 -6.14 -2.39 -15.54
N PHE A 267 -6.94 -3.01 -16.41
CA PHE A 267 -7.90 -2.28 -17.27
C PHE A 267 -8.95 -1.51 -16.47
N LYS A 268 -9.31 -1.95 -15.26
CA LYS A 268 -10.18 -1.18 -14.35
C LYS A 268 -9.62 0.22 -14.05
N TRP A 269 -8.30 0.38 -13.98
CA TRP A 269 -7.69 1.70 -13.76
C TRP A 269 -7.82 2.59 -14.98
N TRP A 270 -7.59 2.07 -16.18
CA TRP A 270 -7.81 2.79 -17.42
C TRP A 270 -9.25 3.31 -17.54
N TRP A 271 -10.23 2.47 -17.23
CA TRP A 271 -11.64 2.88 -17.17
C TRP A 271 -11.90 3.96 -16.12
N ARG A 272 -11.27 3.88 -14.95
CA ARG A 272 -11.43 4.90 -13.89
C ARG A 272 -10.84 6.25 -14.30
N PHE A 273 -9.69 6.25 -14.97
CA PHE A 273 -9.03 7.47 -15.45
C PHE A 273 -9.80 8.14 -16.59
N THR A 274 -10.50 7.34 -17.42
CA THR A 274 -11.28 7.87 -18.55
C THR A 274 -12.67 8.38 -18.16
N LYS A 275 -13.21 7.94 -17.01
CA LYS A 275 -14.57 8.31 -16.56
C LYS A 275 -14.65 9.37 -15.47
N LYS A 276 -13.56 9.65 -14.77
CA LYS A 276 -13.54 10.69 -13.75
C LYS A 276 -12.83 11.91 -14.33
N ASP A 277 -13.52 13.04 -14.34
CA ASP A 277 -12.86 14.35 -14.16
C ASP A 277 -12.16 14.27 -12.81
N CYS A 278 -10.91 13.83 -12.81
CA CYS A 278 -10.12 13.70 -11.60
C CYS A 278 -9.43 15.06 -11.39
N PRO A 279 -9.81 15.84 -10.36
CA PRO A 279 -8.91 16.85 -9.84
C PRO A 279 -7.76 16.08 -9.19
N LEU A 280 -6.64 16.02 -9.88
CA LEU A 280 -5.34 15.78 -9.24
C LEU A 280 -4.86 17.09 -8.63
#